data_AF-A0A1Y3NMV5-F1
#
_entry.id   AF-A0A1Y3NMV5-F1
#
_cell.length_a   1.000
_cell.length_b   1.000
_cell.length_c   1.000
_cell.angle_alpha   90.00
_cell.angle_beta   90.00
_cell.angle_gamma   90.00
#
_symmetry.space_group_name_H-M   'P 1'
#
loop_
_entity.id
_entity.type
_entity.pdbx_description
1 polymer ?
#
loop_
_entity_poly.entity_id
_entity_poly.type
_entity_poly.pdbx_seq_one_letter_code
_entity_poly.pdbx_strand_id
1 'polypeptide(L)'
;MESLTLYQVNNAVAKSVSVNTIAATKVAGVRIILIRLINKPNFKSIQTKSYATQTQTDVAITDDAMKKSEIDVEGWIKKHYTPYEGDGSFLAGPTEKTKKLYAKAEQYLAKERENGGLYGVDSHTPSTITSHKPGYLDKENEVIVGYQTDEPLKRAIKPFGGVNMVKNALKAVNVPMDKNVEHIFTDYRKTHNTAVFDLYSKEMRAGRSNAIMTGLPDGYGRGRIIGDYRRVALYGTDRLIAQKKMDKAELQKKQMDEPTMKLIGEVADQVKALKQLTQMAKSYGIDISKPAKTAKEATQFVYFGYLGSIKEQDGAAMSLGRVDAFLDCFFENDLKKGIITEAEAQEIIDNLILKLRFARHL
;
A
#
# COMPACT_ATOMS: atom_id res chain seq x y z
N MET A 1 -9.65 -21.18 52.33
CA MET A 1 -10.31 -19.87 52.30
C MET A 1 -9.59 -19.04 51.26
N GLU A 2 -10.08 -18.73 50.06
CA GLU A 2 -11.38 -18.83 49.37
C GLU A 2 -11.04 -18.96 47.86
N SER A 3 -11.28 -20.12 47.26
CA SER A 3 -12.29 -20.39 46.23
C SER A 3 -12.26 -19.51 44.97
N LEU A 4 -11.68 -20.09 43.91
CA LEU A 4 -11.97 -19.80 42.50
C LEU A 4 -13.44 -20.11 42.18
N THR A 5 -14.14 -19.19 41.51
CA THR A 5 -15.44 -19.46 40.88
C THR A 5 -15.38 -19.09 39.40
N LEU A 6 -15.37 -20.14 38.58
CA LEU A 6 -15.76 -20.15 37.17
C LEU A 6 -17.26 -19.84 37.07
N TYR A 7 -17.66 -18.99 36.12
CA TYR A 7 -19.04 -18.96 35.64
C TYR A 7 -19.08 -19.26 34.14
N GLN A 8 -19.74 -20.38 33.83
CA GLN A 8 -20.08 -20.84 32.49
C GLN A 8 -21.26 -20.05 31.90
N VAL A 9 -21.20 -19.95 30.58
CA VAL A 9 -22.17 -19.42 29.62
C VAL A 9 -23.48 -20.23 29.65
N ASN A 10 -24.62 -19.56 29.49
CA ASN A 10 -25.84 -20.19 28.98
C ASN A 10 -26.51 -19.30 27.91
N ASN A 11 -26.74 -19.93 26.76
CA ASN A 11 -27.50 -19.46 25.61
C ASN A 11 -28.98 -19.27 25.95
N ALA A 12 -29.63 -18.25 25.38
CA ALA A 12 -31.05 -18.30 25.07
C ALA A 12 -31.37 -17.48 23.81
N VAL A 13 -31.98 -18.18 22.87
CA VAL A 13 -32.47 -17.75 21.55
C VAL A 13 -33.75 -16.92 21.70
N ALA A 14 -33.89 -15.85 20.91
CA ALA A 14 -35.20 -15.32 20.55
C ALA A 14 -35.17 -14.77 19.11
N LYS A 15 -35.73 -15.56 18.18
CA LYS A 15 -36.19 -15.11 16.86
C LYS A 15 -37.54 -14.43 17.03
N SER A 16 -37.76 -13.30 16.38
CA SER A 16 -39.08 -12.94 15.86
C SER A 16 -38.95 -12.18 14.55
N VAL A 17 -39.52 -12.81 13.51
CA VAL A 17 -39.79 -12.25 12.18
C VAL A 17 -41.27 -11.89 12.18
N SER A 18 -41.63 -10.72 11.67
CA SER A 18 -43.02 -10.44 11.26
C SER A 18 -43.01 -9.77 9.89
N VAL A 19 -43.39 -10.56 8.88
CA VAL A 19 -43.80 -10.13 7.55
C VAL A 19 -45.32 -9.95 7.61
N ASN A 20 -45.82 -8.78 7.16
CA ASN A 20 -47.23 -8.61 6.85
C ASN A 20 -47.36 -8.05 5.44
N THR A 21 -47.68 -8.94 4.50
CA THR A 21 -48.26 -8.65 3.18
C THR A 21 -49.75 -8.92 3.26
N ILE A 22 -50.60 -7.95 2.91
CA ILE A 22 -52.00 -8.22 2.50
C ILE A 22 -52.35 -7.35 1.28
N ALA A 23 -53.01 -8.02 0.33
CA ALA A 23 -53.34 -7.61 -1.02
C ALA A 23 -54.61 -6.75 -1.16
N ALA A 24 -54.78 -6.25 -2.39
CA ALA A 24 -55.80 -5.36 -2.94
C ALA A 24 -57.26 -5.86 -2.90
N THR A 25 -58.24 -4.93 -2.94
CA THR A 25 -59.49 -5.11 -3.72
C THR A 25 -60.28 -3.80 -3.99
N LYS A 26 -60.67 -3.62 -5.28
CA LYS A 26 -61.87 -3.01 -5.93
C LYS A 26 -62.53 -1.72 -5.38
N VAL A 27 -62.65 -0.63 -6.16
CA VAL A 27 -63.61 -0.28 -7.26
C VAL A 27 -65.06 -0.04 -6.79
N ALA A 28 -65.55 1.20 -6.97
CA ALA A 28 -66.85 1.55 -7.58
C ALA A 28 -67.12 3.07 -7.53
N GLY A 29 -67.66 3.65 -8.63
CA GLY A 29 -68.21 5.02 -8.64
C GLY A 29 -68.42 5.60 -10.04
N VAL A 30 -69.56 5.31 -10.66
CA VAL A 30 -69.96 5.58 -12.07
C VAL A 30 -70.73 6.92 -12.21
N ARG A 31 -70.71 7.52 -13.43
CA ARG A 31 -71.80 8.24 -14.19
C ARG A 31 -71.35 9.63 -14.71
N ILE A 32 -71.62 10.14 -15.92
CA ILE A 32 -72.67 9.95 -16.96
C ILE A 32 -72.19 10.69 -18.26
N ILE A 33 -72.20 10.07 -19.45
CA ILE A 33 -73.01 10.35 -20.68
C ILE A 33 -72.50 11.37 -21.75
N LEU A 34 -72.60 10.88 -23.01
CA LEU A 34 -72.74 11.50 -24.35
C LEU A 34 -71.53 11.85 -25.24
N ILE A 35 -71.81 11.69 -26.53
CA ILE A 35 -70.98 11.43 -27.71
C ILE A 35 -70.90 12.66 -28.62
N ARG A 36 -69.78 12.76 -29.37
CA ARG A 36 -69.51 13.52 -30.62
C ARG A 36 -69.45 15.06 -30.55
N LEU A 37 -68.27 15.60 -30.84
CA LEU A 37 -67.98 16.21 -32.15
C LEU A 37 -66.48 16.53 -32.30
N ILE A 38 -66.00 16.31 -33.51
CA ILE A 38 -64.64 16.47 -34.00
C ILE A 38 -64.26 17.95 -33.96
N ASN A 39 -63.11 18.29 -33.36
CA ASN A 39 -62.32 19.46 -33.72
C ASN A 39 -60.85 19.26 -33.32
N LYS A 40 -59.95 19.41 -34.31
CA LYS A 40 -58.48 19.37 -34.16
C LYS A 40 -58.00 20.41 -33.15
N PRO A 41 -56.94 20.11 -32.36
CA PRO A 41 -56.07 21.14 -31.84
C PRO A 41 -54.61 20.97 -32.29
N ASN A 42 -54.12 22.02 -32.92
CA ASN A 42 -52.78 22.61 -32.80
C ASN A 42 -51.60 21.69 -32.43
N PHE A 43 -50.74 21.47 -33.43
CA PHE A 43 -49.33 21.16 -33.22
C PHE A 43 -48.69 22.29 -32.39
N LYS A 44 -48.40 22.01 -31.13
CA LYS A 44 -47.36 22.73 -30.39
C LYS A 44 -46.02 22.06 -30.72
N SER A 45 -45.08 22.86 -31.17
CA SER A 45 -43.69 22.48 -31.43
C SER A 45 -43.12 21.72 -30.23
N ILE A 46 -42.64 20.51 -30.49
CA ILE A 46 -41.77 19.78 -29.58
C ILE A 46 -40.47 20.60 -29.56
N GLN A 47 -40.25 21.36 -28.49
CA GLN A 47 -38.92 21.81 -28.14
C GLN A 47 -38.10 20.55 -27.89
N THR A 48 -37.31 20.14 -28.87
CA THR A 48 -36.14 19.31 -28.67
C THR A 48 -35.29 20.00 -27.62
N LYS A 49 -35.39 19.53 -26.36
CA LYS A 49 -34.36 19.80 -25.36
C LYS A 49 -33.08 19.24 -25.95
N SER A 50 -32.23 20.11 -26.47
CA SER A 50 -30.83 19.76 -26.69
C SER A 50 -30.29 19.34 -25.33
N TYR A 51 -30.00 18.06 -25.17
CA TYR A 51 -29.10 17.63 -24.12
C TYR A 51 -27.80 18.37 -24.42
N ALA A 52 -27.55 19.45 -23.68
CA ALA A 52 -26.23 20.01 -23.61
C ALA A 52 -25.34 18.86 -23.17
N THR A 53 -24.54 18.35 -24.09
CA THR A 53 -23.30 17.65 -23.77
C THR A 53 -22.57 18.55 -22.80
N GLN A 54 -22.72 18.25 -21.49
CA GLN A 54 -21.76 18.73 -20.51
C GLN A 54 -20.45 18.17 -21.01
N THR A 55 -19.61 19.05 -21.57
CA THR A 55 -18.18 18.82 -21.66
C THR A 55 -17.75 18.44 -20.26
N GLN A 56 -17.57 17.14 -20.04
CA GLN A 56 -17.07 16.58 -18.80
C GLN A 56 -15.69 17.18 -18.66
N THR A 57 -15.57 18.21 -17.83
CA THR A 57 -14.28 18.78 -17.49
C THR A 57 -13.43 17.62 -16.96
N ASP A 58 -12.21 17.47 -17.48
CA ASP A 58 -11.21 16.49 -17.05
C ASP A 58 -10.74 16.78 -15.61
N VAL A 59 -11.67 16.75 -14.66
CA VAL A 59 -11.38 16.90 -13.23
C VAL A 59 -10.70 15.61 -12.81
N ALA A 60 -9.47 15.73 -12.31
CA ALA A 60 -8.76 14.59 -11.78
C ALA A 60 -9.42 14.14 -10.48
N ILE A 61 -9.50 12.82 -10.26
CA ILE A 61 -10.14 12.24 -9.06
C ILE A 61 -9.47 12.71 -7.75
N THR A 62 -8.24 13.22 -7.84
CA THR A 62 -7.45 13.75 -6.73
C THR A 62 -7.66 15.25 -6.46
N ASP A 63 -8.36 15.99 -7.33
CA ASP A 63 -8.42 17.45 -7.28
C ASP A 63 -9.08 17.98 -6.00
N ASP A 64 -10.09 17.28 -5.49
CA ASP A 64 -10.76 17.68 -4.26
C ASP A 64 -9.90 17.42 -3.02
N ALA A 65 -9.11 16.34 -3.02
CA ALA A 65 -8.10 16.09 -1.99
C ALA A 65 -7.05 17.20 -1.98
N MET A 66 -6.60 17.65 -3.16
CA MET A 66 -5.58 18.69 -3.31
C MET A 66 -6.06 20.09 -2.89
N LYS A 67 -7.37 20.34 -2.89
CA LYS A 67 -7.97 21.59 -2.39
C LYS A 67 -8.02 21.67 -0.87
N LYS A 68 -7.94 20.53 -0.17
CA LYS A 68 -7.92 20.51 1.30
C LYS A 68 -6.55 20.93 1.84
N SER A 69 -6.58 21.66 2.96
CA SER A 69 -5.36 21.99 3.72
C SER A 69 -4.77 20.78 4.44
N GLU A 70 -5.61 19.81 4.82
CA GLU A 70 -5.22 18.61 5.54
C GLU A 70 -4.91 17.41 4.62
N ILE A 71 -4.12 16.48 5.13
CA ILE A 71 -3.89 15.15 4.51
C ILE A 71 -4.90 14.18 5.11
N ASP A 72 -5.92 13.80 4.35
CA ASP A 72 -7.08 13.03 4.78
C ASP A 72 -7.47 11.97 3.71
N VAL A 73 -6.79 10.83 3.77
CA VAL A 73 -7.06 9.70 2.86
C VAL A 73 -8.41 9.06 3.18
N GLU A 74 -8.80 8.96 4.44
CA GLU A 74 -10.04 8.30 4.85
C GLU A 74 -11.28 9.07 4.38
N GLY A 75 -11.31 10.39 4.61
CA GLY A 75 -12.41 11.23 4.14
C GLY A 75 -12.48 11.28 2.62
N TRP A 76 -11.34 11.20 1.91
CA TRP A 76 -11.34 11.04 0.46
C TRP A 76 -11.96 9.70 0.03
N ILE A 77 -11.54 8.57 0.62
CA ILE A 77 -12.13 7.25 0.30
C ILE A 77 -13.64 7.26 0.55
N LYS A 78 -14.10 7.74 1.72
CA LYS A 78 -15.53 7.81 2.07
C LYS A 78 -16.37 8.59 1.05
N LYS A 79 -15.76 9.56 0.36
CA LYS A 79 -16.43 10.39 -0.64
C LYS A 79 -16.47 9.74 -2.02
N HIS A 80 -15.46 8.97 -2.39
CA HIS A 80 -15.28 8.45 -3.77
C HIS A 80 -15.57 6.95 -3.91
N TYR A 81 -15.56 6.20 -2.81
CA TYR A 81 -15.79 4.76 -2.82
C TYR A 81 -17.21 4.43 -3.30
N THR A 82 -17.30 3.43 -4.17
CA THR A 82 -18.58 2.87 -4.64
C THR A 82 -18.75 1.50 -4.01
N PRO A 83 -19.70 1.30 -3.06
CA PRO A 83 -19.98 -0.02 -2.52
C PRO A 83 -20.36 -1.02 -3.62
N TYR A 84 -19.72 -2.19 -3.62
CA TYR A 84 -20.06 -3.29 -4.51
C TYR A 84 -20.76 -4.42 -3.74
N GLU A 85 -22.01 -4.69 -4.11
CA GLU A 85 -22.85 -5.75 -3.50
C GLU A 85 -23.14 -6.91 -4.47
N GLY A 86 -22.48 -6.92 -5.63
CA GLY A 86 -22.60 -7.98 -6.63
C GLY A 86 -21.75 -9.22 -6.32
N ASP A 87 -21.57 -10.09 -7.32
CA ASP A 87 -20.81 -11.35 -7.21
C ASP A 87 -19.52 -11.33 -8.06
N GLY A 88 -18.84 -12.47 -8.18
CA GLY A 88 -17.58 -12.58 -8.94
C GLY A 88 -17.74 -12.67 -10.46
N SER A 89 -18.94 -12.50 -11.01
CA SER A 89 -19.19 -12.71 -12.46
C SER A 89 -18.50 -11.69 -13.37
N PHE A 90 -18.13 -10.52 -12.83
CA PHE A 90 -17.40 -9.49 -13.58
C PHE A 90 -15.91 -9.80 -13.74
N LEU A 91 -15.36 -10.70 -12.91
CA LEU A 91 -13.91 -10.93 -12.82
C LEU A 91 -13.33 -11.39 -14.16
N ALA A 92 -12.33 -10.66 -14.64
CA ALA A 92 -11.55 -11.05 -15.80
C ALA A 92 -10.46 -12.07 -15.43
N GLY A 93 -10.14 -12.97 -16.36
CA GLY A 93 -8.97 -13.85 -16.25
C GLY A 93 -7.65 -13.12 -16.56
N PRO A 94 -6.50 -13.77 -16.34
CA PRO A 94 -5.20 -13.17 -16.60
C PRO A 94 -4.98 -12.92 -18.10
N THR A 95 -4.44 -11.74 -18.43
CA THR A 95 -4.04 -11.38 -19.80
C THR A 95 -2.84 -12.22 -20.28
N GLU A 96 -2.58 -12.20 -21.59
CA GLU A 96 -1.40 -12.87 -22.15
C GLU A 96 -0.07 -12.27 -21.64
N LYS A 97 -0.02 -10.96 -21.35
CA LYS A 97 1.16 -10.34 -20.74
C LYS A 97 1.36 -10.83 -19.31
N THR A 98 0.28 -10.89 -18.50
CA THR A 98 0.35 -11.46 -17.15
C THR A 98 0.82 -12.90 -17.18
N LYS A 99 0.30 -13.74 -18.09
CA LYS A 99 0.74 -15.14 -18.23
C LYS A 99 2.23 -15.24 -18.55
N LYS A 100 2.74 -14.44 -19.49
CA LYS A 100 4.17 -14.41 -19.83
C LYS A 100 5.03 -13.98 -18.65
N LEU A 101 4.63 -12.90 -17.96
CA LEU A 101 5.32 -12.38 -16.79
C LEU A 101 5.33 -13.41 -15.65
N TYR A 102 4.21 -14.08 -15.41
CA TYR A 102 4.10 -15.12 -14.39
C TYR A 102 4.94 -16.36 -14.73
N ALA A 103 4.98 -16.80 -15.98
CA ALA A 103 5.88 -17.88 -16.39
C ALA A 103 7.36 -17.54 -16.13
N LYS A 104 7.76 -16.27 -16.34
CA LYS A 104 9.11 -15.81 -15.97
C LYS A 104 9.30 -15.81 -14.46
N ALA A 105 8.30 -15.40 -13.69
CA ALA A 105 8.33 -15.43 -12.24
C ALA A 105 8.53 -16.85 -11.69
N GLU A 106 7.87 -17.84 -12.28
CA GLU A 106 8.00 -19.25 -11.89
C GLU A 106 9.41 -19.78 -12.07
N GLN A 107 10.14 -19.35 -13.12
CA GLN A 107 11.55 -19.70 -13.32
C GLN A 107 12.44 -19.16 -12.18
N TYR A 108 12.22 -17.91 -11.76
CA TYR A 108 12.95 -17.31 -10.65
C TYR A 108 12.67 -18.03 -9.33
N LEU A 109 11.41 -18.33 -9.06
CA LEU A 109 10.99 -19.05 -7.84
C LEU A 109 11.48 -20.51 -7.85
N ALA A 110 11.53 -21.17 -9.01
CA ALA A 110 12.11 -22.50 -9.15
C ALA A 110 13.60 -22.49 -8.78
N LYS A 111 14.36 -21.54 -9.35
CA LYS A 111 15.78 -21.35 -9.01
C LYS A 111 15.99 -21.02 -7.53
N GLU A 112 15.14 -20.19 -6.91
CA GLU A 112 15.17 -19.94 -5.46
C GLU A 112 15.02 -21.24 -4.66
N ARG A 113 14.08 -22.12 -5.05
CA ARG A 113 13.86 -23.42 -4.39
C ARG A 113 15.02 -24.39 -4.60
N GLU A 114 15.52 -24.50 -5.83
CA GLU A 114 16.69 -25.34 -6.17
C GLU A 114 17.93 -24.94 -5.38
N ASN A 115 18.11 -23.64 -5.11
CA ASN A 115 19.19 -23.09 -4.30
C ASN A 115 18.94 -23.17 -2.77
N GLY A 116 17.97 -23.96 -2.31
CA GLY A 116 17.69 -24.12 -0.87
C GLY A 116 17.00 -22.92 -0.22
N GLY A 117 16.28 -22.11 -1.00
CA GLY A 117 15.48 -20.98 -0.51
C GLY A 117 16.13 -19.60 -0.66
N LEU A 118 17.28 -19.51 -1.34
CA LEU A 118 17.94 -18.24 -1.66
C LEU A 118 18.19 -18.13 -3.16
N TYR A 119 17.54 -17.17 -3.81
CA TYR A 119 17.86 -16.85 -5.21
C TYR A 119 19.27 -16.23 -5.35
N GLY A 120 19.56 -15.22 -4.53
CA GLY A 120 20.85 -14.52 -4.49
C GLY A 120 20.86 -13.43 -3.42
N VAL A 121 22.04 -12.88 -3.12
CA VAL A 121 22.21 -11.82 -2.12
C VAL A 121 23.24 -10.78 -2.60
N ASP A 122 22.97 -9.50 -2.35
CA ASP A 122 23.97 -8.44 -2.40
C ASP A 122 24.62 -8.29 -1.02
N SER A 123 25.85 -8.79 -0.88
CA SER A 123 26.63 -8.70 0.36
C SER A 123 27.49 -7.43 0.47
N HIS A 124 27.47 -6.55 -0.53
CA HIS A 124 28.39 -5.42 -0.63
C HIS A 124 27.67 -4.08 -0.47
N THR A 125 26.37 -4.02 -0.74
CA THR A 125 25.59 -2.78 -0.73
C THR A 125 24.64 -2.72 0.48
N PRO A 126 24.94 -1.91 1.53
CA PRO A 126 23.98 -1.59 2.57
C PRO A 126 22.73 -0.94 1.98
N SER A 127 21.59 -1.61 2.14
CA SER A 127 20.36 -1.18 1.49
C SER A 127 19.84 0.14 2.07
N THR A 128 19.51 1.06 1.16
CA THR A 128 18.78 2.30 1.37
C THR A 128 17.75 2.48 0.25
N ILE A 129 16.84 3.45 0.38
CA ILE A 129 15.81 3.75 -0.64
C ILE A 129 16.41 3.90 -2.06
N THR A 130 17.62 4.47 -2.18
CA THR A 130 18.26 4.80 -3.48
C THR A 130 19.54 4.01 -3.77
N SER A 131 19.89 3.04 -2.92
CA SER A 131 21.14 2.27 -3.02
C SER A 131 21.26 1.42 -4.28
N HIS A 132 20.18 0.75 -4.69
CA HIS A 132 20.18 -0.19 -5.81
C HIS A 132 19.56 0.41 -7.06
N LYS A 133 20.06 -0.02 -8.22
CA LYS A 133 19.51 0.32 -9.54
C LYS A 133 18.11 -0.30 -9.74
N PRO A 134 17.35 0.16 -10.75
CA PRO A 134 16.12 -0.49 -11.17
C PRO A 134 16.31 -1.97 -11.52
N GLY A 135 15.47 -2.83 -10.96
CA GLY A 135 15.36 -4.24 -11.35
C GLY A 135 14.06 -4.49 -12.11
N TYR A 136 14.08 -5.47 -13.01
CA TYR A 136 12.93 -5.88 -13.84
C TYR A 136 12.92 -7.40 -13.96
N LEU A 137 11.73 -7.99 -13.96
CA LEU A 137 11.55 -9.42 -14.27
C LEU A 137 11.41 -9.61 -15.78
N ASP A 138 10.63 -8.74 -16.41
CA ASP A 138 10.41 -8.67 -17.83
C ASP A 138 9.88 -7.26 -18.17
N LYS A 139 10.81 -6.35 -18.47
CA LYS A 139 10.52 -4.92 -18.60
C LYS A 139 9.43 -4.59 -19.64
N GLU A 140 9.26 -5.43 -20.66
CA GLU A 140 8.29 -5.21 -21.73
C GLU A 140 6.86 -5.60 -21.30
N ASN A 141 6.73 -6.62 -20.45
CA ASN A 141 5.45 -7.15 -20.01
C ASN A 141 5.01 -6.63 -18.63
N GLU A 142 5.88 -5.95 -17.89
CA GLU A 142 5.56 -5.37 -16.58
C GLU A 142 4.71 -4.09 -16.67
N VAL A 143 3.55 -4.11 -16.03
CA VAL A 143 2.67 -2.94 -15.91
C VAL A 143 2.97 -2.14 -14.64
N ILE A 144 3.27 -2.85 -13.55
CA ILE A 144 3.76 -2.27 -12.29
C ILE A 144 5.20 -2.72 -12.11
N VAL A 145 6.11 -1.77 -11.89
CA VAL A 145 7.56 -1.98 -11.85
C VAL A 145 8.14 -1.71 -10.46
N GLY A 146 9.30 -2.31 -10.20
CA GLY A 146 10.09 -2.08 -8.99
C GLY A 146 10.44 -3.34 -8.24
N TYR A 147 11.70 -3.48 -7.81
CA TYR A 147 12.18 -4.55 -6.93
C TYR A 147 13.15 -4.01 -5.87
N GLN A 148 13.34 -4.77 -4.78
CA GLN A 148 14.18 -4.36 -3.65
C GLN A 148 15.66 -4.18 -4.02
N THR A 149 16.14 -4.90 -5.02
CA THR A 149 17.50 -4.77 -5.58
C THR A 149 17.43 -4.57 -7.09
N ASP A 150 18.59 -4.63 -7.75
CA ASP A 150 18.74 -4.60 -9.20
C ASP A 150 18.26 -5.89 -9.89
N GLU A 151 17.96 -6.96 -9.14
CA GLU A 151 17.49 -8.23 -9.68
C GLU A 151 16.30 -8.78 -8.84
N PRO A 152 15.22 -9.30 -9.46
CA PRO A 152 14.13 -9.92 -8.71
C PRO A 152 14.62 -11.06 -7.79
N LEU A 153 14.02 -11.19 -6.61
CA LEU A 153 14.37 -12.15 -5.54
C LEU A 153 15.79 -12.05 -4.92
N LYS A 154 16.70 -11.27 -5.50
CA LYS A 154 18.02 -11.00 -4.90
C LYS A 154 17.83 -10.16 -3.63
N ARG A 155 18.27 -10.70 -2.50
CA ARG A 155 18.13 -10.10 -1.16
C ARG A 155 19.22 -9.05 -0.93
N ALA A 156 18.89 -7.97 -0.23
CA ALA A 156 19.86 -6.95 0.17
C ALA A 156 20.24 -7.10 1.64
N ILE A 157 21.46 -6.70 2.00
CA ILE A 157 21.86 -6.58 3.41
C ILE A 157 21.34 -5.28 4.04
N LYS A 158 20.92 -5.36 5.32
CA LYS A 158 20.44 -4.22 6.11
C LYS A 158 21.17 -4.10 7.45
N PRO A 159 22.45 -3.71 7.43
CA PRO A 159 23.31 -3.76 8.62
C PRO A 159 22.92 -2.77 9.74
N PHE A 160 22.07 -1.77 9.49
CA PHE A 160 21.56 -0.86 10.53
C PHE A 160 20.87 -1.60 11.68
N GLY A 161 20.21 -2.73 11.40
CA GLY A 161 19.58 -3.60 12.40
C GLY A 161 20.60 -4.36 13.24
N GLY A 162 21.72 -4.76 12.66
CA GLY A 162 22.81 -5.48 13.33
C GLY A 162 23.80 -6.12 12.36
N VAL A 163 25.06 -5.70 12.38
CA VAL A 163 26.10 -6.20 11.48
C VAL A 163 26.41 -7.69 11.71
N ASN A 164 26.40 -8.14 12.97
CA ASN A 164 26.63 -9.55 13.31
C ASN A 164 25.51 -10.46 12.79
N MET A 165 24.27 -9.96 12.73
CA MET A 165 23.13 -10.72 12.22
C MET A 165 23.26 -10.91 10.72
N VAL A 166 23.64 -9.85 10.00
CA VAL A 166 23.99 -9.93 8.57
C VAL A 166 25.14 -10.91 8.33
N LYS A 167 26.23 -10.81 9.10
CA LYS A 167 27.39 -11.72 8.98
C LYS A 167 27.00 -13.18 9.16
N ASN A 168 26.17 -13.49 10.15
CA ASN A 168 25.68 -14.85 10.40
C ASN A 168 24.76 -15.33 9.27
N ALA A 169 23.86 -14.48 8.78
CA ALA A 169 22.96 -14.82 7.67
C ALA A 169 23.75 -15.11 6.38
N LEU A 170 24.73 -14.28 6.04
CA LEU A 170 25.62 -14.50 4.89
C LEU A 170 26.42 -15.79 5.03
N LYS A 171 26.97 -16.07 6.23
CA LYS A 171 27.68 -17.33 6.51
C LYS A 171 26.78 -18.56 6.31
N ALA A 172 25.51 -18.49 6.72
CA ALA A 172 24.56 -19.60 6.56
C ALA A 172 24.27 -19.94 5.09
N VAL A 173 24.49 -18.99 4.19
CA VAL A 173 24.31 -19.16 2.73
C VAL A 173 25.64 -19.19 1.98
N ASN A 174 26.74 -19.45 2.70
CA ASN A 174 28.10 -19.55 2.15
C ASN A 174 28.58 -18.31 1.38
N VAL A 175 28.09 -17.13 1.74
CA VAL A 175 28.54 -15.85 1.18
C VAL A 175 29.42 -15.12 2.21
N PRO A 176 30.62 -14.65 1.83
CA PRO A 176 31.45 -13.88 2.75
C PRO A 176 30.87 -12.47 2.99
N MET A 177 31.01 -11.98 4.21
CA MET A 177 30.72 -10.58 4.54
C MET A 177 31.74 -9.66 3.87
N ASP A 178 31.27 -8.57 3.27
CA ASP A 178 32.16 -7.52 2.77
C ASP A 178 32.89 -6.84 3.94
N LYS A 179 34.22 -6.76 3.84
CA LYS A 179 35.08 -6.22 4.92
C LYS A 179 34.85 -4.74 5.16
N ASN A 180 34.56 -3.96 4.12
CA ASN A 180 34.31 -2.53 4.27
C ASN A 180 32.96 -2.28 4.93
N VAL A 181 31.94 -3.07 4.58
CA VAL A 181 30.64 -3.01 5.26
C VAL A 181 30.79 -3.40 6.73
N GLU A 182 31.51 -4.49 7.03
CA GLU A 182 31.77 -4.90 8.41
C GLU A 182 32.47 -3.78 9.19
N HIS A 183 33.51 -3.17 8.60
CA HIS A 183 34.23 -2.05 9.17
C HIS A 183 33.32 -0.85 9.48
N ILE A 184 32.51 -0.42 8.50
CA ILE A 184 31.60 0.72 8.66
C ILE A 184 30.62 0.51 9.81
N PHE A 185 30.00 -0.67 9.91
CA PHE A 185 28.94 -0.92 10.90
C PHE A 185 29.45 -1.50 12.23
N THR A 186 30.76 -1.67 12.36
CA THR A 186 31.43 -1.99 13.63
C THR A 186 32.06 -0.74 14.23
N ASP A 187 32.75 0.07 13.40
CA ASP A 187 33.63 1.13 13.89
C ASP A 187 33.04 2.54 13.75
N TYR A 188 32.24 2.79 12.71
CA TYR A 188 31.71 4.14 12.42
C TYR A 188 30.23 4.30 12.73
N ARG A 189 29.41 3.31 12.37
CA ARG A 189 27.95 3.36 12.49
C ARG A 189 27.46 2.30 13.46
N LYS A 190 27.24 2.71 14.71
CA LYS A 190 26.58 1.86 15.71
C LYS A 190 25.22 1.35 15.20
N THR A 191 24.98 0.05 15.38
CA THR A 191 23.75 -0.64 14.96
C THR A 191 22.72 -0.71 16.09
N HIS A 192 21.45 -0.99 15.74
CA HIS A 192 20.39 -1.26 16.72
C HIS A 192 20.77 -2.39 17.66
N ASN A 193 21.19 -3.54 17.13
CA ASN A 193 21.64 -4.69 17.91
C ASN A 193 22.73 -4.31 18.93
N THR A 194 23.79 -3.62 18.51
CA THR A 194 24.85 -3.18 19.41
C THR A 194 24.30 -2.29 20.53
N ALA A 195 23.47 -1.31 20.19
CA ALA A 195 22.88 -0.39 21.18
C ALA A 195 21.98 -1.11 22.20
N VAL A 196 21.20 -2.09 21.77
CA VAL A 196 20.36 -2.90 22.67
C VAL A 196 21.22 -3.69 23.64
N PHE A 197 22.28 -4.35 23.16
CA PHE A 197 23.13 -5.17 24.01
C PHE A 197 23.98 -4.35 24.98
N ASP A 198 24.35 -3.11 24.66
CA ASP A 198 25.01 -2.21 25.60
C ASP A 198 24.11 -1.87 26.81
N LEU A 199 22.79 -1.86 26.61
CA LEU A 199 21.81 -1.51 27.65
C LEU A 199 21.29 -2.72 28.42
N TYR A 200 21.36 -3.92 27.86
CA TYR A 200 20.84 -5.13 28.49
C TYR A 200 21.56 -5.46 29.80
N SER A 201 20.78 -5.57 30.89
CA SER A 201 21.26 -6.06 32.17
C SER A 201 21.64 -7.55 32.12
N LYS A 202 22.37 -8.02 33.14
CA LYS A 202 22.70 -9.45 33.28
C LYS A 202 21.44 -10.31 33.33
N GLU A 203 20.39 -9.84 34.01
CA GLU A 203 19.11 -10.54 34.14
C GLU A 203 18.39 -10.63 32.79
N MET A 204 18.31 -9.53 32.03
CA MET A 204 17.70 -9.54 30.70
C MET A 204 18.40 -10.54 29.77
N ARG A 205 19.74 -10.58 29.80
CA ARG A 205 20.54 -11.54 29.03
C ARG A 205 20.31 -12.98 29.49
N ALA A 206 20.18 -13.21 30.79
CA ALA A 206 19.88 -14.53 31.34
C ALA A 206 18.48 -15.01 30.93
N GLY A 207 17.47 -14.13 30.97
CA GLY A 207 16.11 -14.45 30.52
C GLY A 207 16.07 -14.85 29.05
N ARG A 208 16.83 -14.17 28.19
CA ARG A 208 16.99 -14.53 26.77
C ARG A 208 17.70 -15.87 26.57
N SER A 209 18.82 -16.07 27.26
CA SER A 209 19.68 -17.27 27.09
C SER A 209 19.01 -18.54 27.63
N ASN A 210 18.15 -18.41 28.64
CA ASN A 210 17.35 -19.51 29.20
C ASN A 210 15.98 -19.66 28.50
N ALA A 211 15.76 -18.98 27.37
CA ALA A 211 14.53 -19.02 26.60
C ALA A 211 13.24 -18.61 27.37
N ILE A 212 13.37 -17.85 28.46
CA ILE A 212 12.24 -17.26 29.19
C ILE A 212 11.64 -16.10 28.37
N MET A 213 12.49 -15.32 27.72
CA MET A 213 12.11 -14.23 26.80
C MET A 213 12.76 -14.46 25.44
N THR A 214 11.97 -14.92 24.46
CA THR A 214 12.46 -15.27 23.12
C THR A 214 11.80 -14.43 22.04
N GLY A 215 12.46 -14.30 20.89
CA GLY A 215 11.89 -13.61 19.72
C GLY A 215 11.74 -12.09 19.88
N LEU A 216 12.51 -11.47 20.78
CA LEU A 216 12.55 -10.02 20.89
C LEU A 216 13.23 -9.39 19.66
N PRO A 217 12.83 -8.18 19.23
CA PRO A 217 13.40 -7.51 18.07
C PRO A 217 14.75 -6.86 18.42
N ASP A 218 15.71 -7.66 18.89
CA ASP A 218 17.06 -7.23 19.27
C ASP A 218 18.11 -7.47 18.16
N GLY A 219 17.77 -8.23 17.11
CA GLY A 219 18.65 -8.58 16.00
C GLY A 219 18.10 -8.30 14.60
N TYR A 220 16.95 -7.63 14.49
CA TYR A 220 16.30 -7.34 13.20
C TYR A 220 15.36 -6.15 13.34
N GLY A 221 14.86 -5.61 12.23
CA GLY A 221 13.86 -4.53 12.25
C GLY A 221 12.59 -4.94 13.02
N ARG A 222 12.14 -4.09 13.96
CA ARG A 222 10.92 -4.38 14.75
C ARG A 222 9.65 -4.62 13.91
N GLY A 223 9.56 -4.01 12.73
CA GLY A 223 8.36 -4.05 11.88
C GLY A 223 7.13 -3.47 12.59
N ARG A 224 5.94 -4.00 12.28
CA ARG A 224 4.65 -3.59 12.87
C ARG A 224 4.35 -2.09 12.70
N ILE A 225 4.89 -1.50 11.65
CA ILE A 225 4.62 -0.13 11.22
C ILE A 225 4.03 -0.22 9.81
N ILE A 226 2.89 0.44 9.61
CA ILE A 226 2.25 0.55 8.30
C ILE A 226 2.33 2.02 7.91
N GLY A 227 3.16 2.31 6.90
CA GLY A 227 3.11 3.60 6.24
C GLY A 227 1.80 3.72 5.47
N ASP A 228 1.16 4.89 5.49
CA ASP A 228 -0.01 5.12 4.66
C ASP A 228 0.43 5.43 3.22
N TYR A 229 0.79 4.37 2.48
CA TYR A 229 1.41 4.47 1.15
C TYR A 229 0.47 5.09 0.10
N ARG A 230 -0.84 5.05 0.35
CA ARG A 230 -1.90 5.71 -0.44
C ARG A 230 -1.70 7.22 -0.55
N ARG A 231 -1.05 7.83 0.44
CA ARG A 231 -0.73 9.27 0.42
C ARG A 231 0.16 9.65 -0.75
N VAL A 232 1.06 8.77 -1.17
CA VAL A 232 1.94 9.03 -2.31
C VAL A 232 1.11 9.15 -3.58
N ALA A 233 0.18 8.21 -3.80
CA ALA A 233 -0.76 8.27 -4.92
C ALA A 233 -1.70 9.48 -4.85
N LEU A 234 -2.29 9.75 -3.67
CA LEU A 234 -3.32 10.78 -3.54
C LEU A 234 -2.78 12.22 -3.61
N TYR A 235 -1.56 12.45 -3.12
CA TYR A 235 -1.02 13.81 -2.96
C TYR A 235 0.27 14.09 -3.73
N GLY A 236 1.00 13.05 -4.14
CA GLY A 236 2.37 13.20 -4.64
C GLY A 236 3.38 13.60 -3.56
N THR A 237 4.66 13.36 -3.81
CA THR A 237 5.71 13.63 -2.81
C THR A 237 5.90 15.11 -2.53
N ASP A 238 5.66 16.01 -3.49
CA ASP A 238 5.85 17.46 -3.27
C ASP A 238 4.94 17.98 -2.16
N ARG A 239 3.66 17.61 -2.22
CA ARG A 239 2.66 18.02 -1.23
C ARG A 239 2.96 17.44 0.16
N LEU A 240 3.40 16.18 0.21
CA LEU A 240 3.79 15.52 1.46
C LEU A 240 5.05 16.15 2.08
N ILE A 241 6.04 16.50 1.25
CA ILE A 241 7.25 17.20 1.70
C ILE A 241 6.89 18.60 2.22
N ALA A 242 6.04 19.33 1.50
CA ALA A 242 5.56 20.64 1.93
C ALA A 242 4.85 20.55 3.29
N GLN A 243 3.97 19.57 3.46
CA GLN A 243 3.30 19.32 4.74
C GLN A 243 4.31 19.04 5.86
N LYS A 244 5.27 18.14 5.64
CA LYS A 244 6.27 17.81 6.66
C LYS A 244 7.18 18.98 7.03
N LYS A 245 7.46 19.89 6.10
CA LYS A 245 8.16 21.15 6.41
C LYS A 245 7.33 22.08 7.29
N MET A 246 6.02 22.16 7.05
CA MET A 246 5.10 22.91 7.93
C MET A 246 5.03 22.27 9.32
N ASP A 247 4.87 20.94 9.40
CA ASP A 247 4.87 20.21 10.67
C ASP A 247 6.15 20.51 11.47
N LYS A 248 7.32 20.49 10.79
CA LYS A 248 8.60 20.82 11.41
C LYS A 248 8.66 22.26 11.93
N ALA A 249 8.18 23.22 11.13
CA ALA A 249 8.16 24.63 11.52
C ALA A 249 7.26 24.87 12.75
N GLU A 250 6.11 24.18 12.84
CA GLU A 250 5.25 24.26 14.02
C GLU A 250 5.90 23.63 15.27
N LEU A 251 6.60 22.50 15.11
CA LEU A 251 7.36 21.89 16.21
C LEU A 251 8.47 22.82 16.73
N GLN A 252 9.12 23.59 15.84
CA GLN A 252 10.17 24.52 16.22
C GLN A 252 9.70 25.74 17.01
N LYS A 253 8.39 25.98 17.10
CA LYS A 253 7.79 27.02 17.96
C LYS A 253 7.56 26.54 19.40
N LYS A 254 7.70 25.24 19.65
CA LYS A 254 7.53 24.63 20.99
C LYS A 254 8.83 24.72 21.79
N GLN A 255 8.76 24.35 23.07
CA GLN A 255 9.93 24.25 23.93
C GLN A 255 10.92 23.20 23.40
N MET A 256 12.21 23.54 23.39
CA MET A 256 13.28 22.65 22.90
C MET A 256 13.76 21.68 23.99
N ASP A 257 12.87 20.77 24.41
CA ASP A 257 13.24 19.62 25.23
C ASP A 257 13.69 18.43 24.36
N GLU A 258 14.25 17.38 25.00
CA GLU A 258 14.74 16.20 24.27
C GLU A 258 13.67 15.55 23.38
N PRO A 259 12.43 15.31 23.85
CA PRO A 259 11.37 14.75 22.99
C PRO A 259 11.07 15.61 21.77
N THR A 260 10.99 16.94 21.94
CA THR A 260 10.69 17.86 20.83
C THR A 260 11.84 17.92 19.84
N MET A 261 13.08 18.02 20.31
CA MET A 261 14.27 18.02 19.44
C MET A 261 14.39 16.71 18.65
N LYS A 262 14.15 15.57 19.30
CA LYS A 262 14.11 14.25 18.64
C LYS A 262 13.06 14.21 17.55
N LEU A 263 11.83 14.66 17.83
CA LEU A 263 10.74 14.67 16.84
C LEU A 263 11.04 15.61 15.66
N ILE A 264 11.66 16.77 15.90
CA ILE A 264 12.11 17.67 14.81
C ILE A 264 13.12 16.97 13.90
N GLY A 265 14.07 16.21 14.48
CA GLY A 265 15.02 15.38 13.74
C GLY A 265 14.32 14.30 12.91
N GLU A 266 13.41 13.55 13.52
CA GLU A 266 12.64 12.49 12.86
C GLU A 266 11.79 13.04 11.70
N VAL A 267 11.19 14.23 11.83
CA VAL A 267 10.47 14.88 10.73
C VAL A 267 11.44 15.32 9.61
N ALA A 268 12.65 15.76 9.94
CA ALA A 268 13.67 16.07 8.95
C ALA A 268 14.10 14.82 8.15
N ASP A 269 14.25 13.68 8.84
CA ASP A 269 14.52 12.39 8.20
C ASP A 269 13.36 11.93 7.32
N GLN A 270 12.10 12.14 7.74
CA GLN A 270 10.93 11.89 6.90
C GLN A 270 10.94 12.72 5.61
N VAL A 271 11.33 14.00 5.68
CA VAL A 271 11.47 14.86 4.48
C VAL A 271 12.57 14.33 3.56
N LYS A 272 13.70 13.87 4.11
CA LYS A 272 14.80 13.27 3.33
C LYS A 272 14.35 11.97 2.66
N ALA A 273 13.66 11.09 3.39
CA ALA A 273 13.14 9.84 2.88
C ALA A 273 12.13 10.05 1.74
N LEU A 274 11.24 11.05 1.85
CA LEU A 274 10.31 11.40 0.76
C LEU A 274 11.04 11.86 -0.51
N LYS A 275 12.13 12.63 -0.38
CA LYS A 275 12.96 13.03 -1.53
C LYS A 275 13.68 11.84 -2.16
N GLN A 276 14.20 10.94 -1.32
CA GLN A 276 14.82 9.69 -1.78
C GLN A 276 13.80 8.79 -2.49
N LEU A 277 12.55 8.78 -2.02
CA LEU A 277 11.46 8.07 -2.67
C LEU A 277 11.19 8.63 -4.07
N THR A 278 11.14 9.95 -4.23
CA THR A 278 11.04 10.61 -5.55
C THR A 278 12.22 10.22 -6.45
N GLN A 279 13.44 10.22 -5.92
CA GLN A 279 14.64 9.81 -6.67
C GLN A 279 14.57 8.34 -7.10
N MET A 280 14.12 7.45 -6.21
CA MET A 280 13.95 6.03 -6.50
C MET A 280 12.94 5.84 -7.63
N ALA A 281 11.75 6.45 -7.54
CA ALA A 281 10.75 6.35 -8.61
C ALA A 281 11.26 6.92 -9.94
N LYS A 282 11.98 8.05 -9.90
CA LYS A 282 12.61 8.65 -11.09
C LYS A 282 13.63 7.72 -11.75
N SER A 283 14.34 6.88 -10.99
CA SER A 283 15.24 5.88 -11.58
C SER A 283 14.52 4.83 -12.43
N TYR A 284 13.23 4.57 -12.15
CA TYR A 284 12.35 3.73 -12.97
C TYR A 284 11.66 4.51 -14.11
N GLY A 285 11.99 5.79 -14.28
CA GLY A 285 11.38 6.68 -15.30
C GLY A 285 10.02 7.25 -14.91
N ILE A 286 9.64 7.20 -13.63
CA ILE A 286 8.31 7.63 -13.16
C ILE A 286 8.44 8.80 -12.19
N ASP A 287 7.69 9.87 -12.45
CA ASP A 287 7.61 11.02 -11.54
C ASP A 287 6.41 10.88 -10.59
N ILE A 288 6.71 10.80 -9.29
CA ILE A 288 5.71 10.73 -8.21
C ILE A 288 5.57 12.06 -7.45
N SER A 289 6.14 13.14 -7.99
CA SER A 289 6.09 14.47 -7.36
C SER A 289 4.67 15.01 -7.23
N LYS A 290 3.81 14.68 -8.21
CA LYS A 290 2.40 15.06 -8.30
C LYS A 290 1.47 13.89 -7.96
N PRO A 291 0.19 14.14 -7.65
CA PRO A 291 -0.81 13.09 -7.48
C PRO A 291 -0.92 12.20 -8.72
N ALA A 292 -1.29 10.94 -8.50
CA ALA A 292 -1.63 9.99 -9.55
C ALA A 292 -2.93 10.40 -10.27
N LYS A 293 -2.98 10.17 -11.58
CA LYS A 293 -4.11 10.54 -12.45
C LYS A 293 -4.96 9.34 -12.88
N THR A 294 -4.37 8.15 -12.88
CA THR A 294 -4.99 6.89 -13.35
C THR A 294 -4.84 5.79 -12.31
N ALA A 295 -5.61 4.72 -12.43
CA ALA A 295 -5.51 3.53 -11.61
C ALA A 295 -4.12 2.87 -11.68
N LYS A 296 -3.50 2.88 -12.87
CA LYS A 296 -2.12 2.41 -13.06
C LYS A 296 -1.13 3.25 -12.26
N GLU A 297 -1.19 4.58 -12.37
CA GLU A 297 -0.31 5.47 -11.60
C GLU A 297 -0.56 5.33 -10.09
N ALA A 298 -1.82 5.29 -9.65
CA ALA A 298 -2.17 5.17 -8.24
C ALA A 298 -1.61 3.87 -7.64
N THR A 299 -1.78 2.76 -8.35
CA THR A 299 -1.22 1.45 -7.96
C THR A 299 0.30 1.49 -7.91
N GLN A 300 0.95 2.06 -8.93
CA GLN A 300 2.42 2.19 -8.98
C GLN A 300 2.96 3.07 -7.86
N PHE A 301 2.28 4.15 -7.49
CA PHE A 301 2.73 5.11 -6.48
C PHE A 301 2.55 4.54 -5.07
N VAL A 302 1.43 3.85 -4.82
CA VAL A 302 1.23 3.04 -3.61
C VAL A 302 2.36 2.01 -3.49
N TYR A 303 2.63 1.27 -4.57
CA TYR A 303 3.70 0.28 -4.57
C TYR A 303 5.07 0.90 -4.34
N PHE A 304 5.39 2.06 -4.92
CA PHE A 304 6.66 2.72 -4.65
C PHE A 304 6.80 3.16 -3.20
N GLY A 305 5.75 3.71 -2.59
CA GLY A 305 5.74 4.01 -1.16
C GLY A 305 6.09 2.78 -0.31
N TYR A 306 5.51 1.63 -0.64
CA TYR A 306 5.82 0.36 0.01
C TYR A 306 7.24 -0.14 -0.30
N LEU A 307 7.67 -0.06 -1.56
CA LEU A 307 8.99 -0.49 -2.04
C LEU A 307 10.10 0.27 -1.32
N GLY A 308 9.98 1.59 -1.16
CA GLY A 308 10.93 2.39 -0.38
C GLY A 308 11.06 1.88 1.05
N SER A 309 9.94 1.51 1.67
CA SER A 309 9.90 0.95 3.03
C SER A 309 10.65 -0.38 3.13
N ILE A 310 10.39 -1.34 2.23
CA ILE A 310 11.04 -2.67 2.24
C ILE A 310 12.47 -2.67 1.67
N LYS A 311 12.87 -1.60 0.97
CA LYS A 311 14.27 -1.33 0.61
C LYS A 311 15.07 -0.84 1.80
N GLU A 312 14.50 0.01 2.65
CA GLU A 312 15.22 0.59 3.77
C GLU A 312 15.17 -0.25 5.05
N GLN A 313 14.07 -0.96 5.29
CA GLN A 313 13.82 -1.70 6.53
C GLN A 313 13.62 -3.21 6.28
N ASP A 314 13.92 -4.04 7.28
CA ASP A 314 13.71 -5.50 7.33
C ASP A 314 12.81 -5.90 8.51
N GLY A 315 11.75 -5.13 8.72
CA GLY A 315 10.76 -5.41 9.74
C GLY A 315 10.20 -6.83 9.65
N ALA A 316 10.02 -7.53 10.78
CA ALA A 316 9.40 -8.86 10.77
C ALA A 316 8.00 -8.88 10.13
N ALA A 317 7.24 -7.79 10.26
CA ALA A 317 5.98 -7.58 9.56
C ALA A 317 6.00 -6.21 8.87
N MET A 318 6.06 -6.25 7.54
CA MET A 318 6.03 -5.07 6.65
C MET A 318 4.73 -5.11 5.82
N SER A 319 3.62 -4.71 6.45
CA SER A 319 2.29 -4.78 5.83
C SER A 319 2.05 -3.62 4.87
N LEU A 320 1.41 -3.90 3.73
CA LEU A 320 0.99 -2.88 2.76
C LEU A 320 -0.14 -1.97 3.29
N GLY A 321 -0.94 -2.47 4.23
CA GLY A 321 -2.10 -1.76 4.77
C GLY A 321 -3.38 -2.01 3.96
N ARG A 322 -4.36 -1.12 4.12
CA ARG A 322 -5.69 -1.22 3.49
C ARG A 322 -5.73 -0.35 2.24
N VAL A 323 -5.50 -0.97 1.08
CA VAL A 323 -5.36 -0.27 -0.22
C VAL A 323 -6.48 -0.59 -1.21
N ASP A 324 -7.26 -1.63 -0.94
CA ASP A 324 -8.36 -2.15 -1.75
C ASP A 324 -9.37 -1.07 -2.14
N ALA A 325 -10.20 -0.61 -1.21
CA ALA A 325 -11.19 0.45 -1.46
C ALA A 325 -10.58 1.77 -1.96
N PHE A 326 -9.30 2.04 -1.65
CA PHE A 326 -8.61 3.23 -2.15
C PHE A 326 -8.28 3.13 -3.63
N LEU A 327 -7.69 2.00 -4.05
CA LEU A 327 -7.35 1.77 -5.44
C LEU A 327 -8.61 1.60 -6.29
N ASP A 328 -9.65 0.96 -5.72
CA ASP A 328 -10.95 0.79 -6.36
C ASP A 328 -11.57 2.13 -6.80
N CYS A 329 -11.46 3.20 -6.00
CA CYS A 329 -11.89 4.54 -6.42
C CYS A 329 -11.25 4.97 -7.76
N PHE A 330 -9.95 4.67 -7.98
CA PHE A 330 -9.28 4.99 -9.23
C PHE A 330 -9.68 4.03 -10.36
N PHE A 331 -9.79 2.73 -10.08
CA PHE A 331 -10.23 1.75 -11.08
C PHE A 331 -11.63 2.07 -11.59
N GLU A 332 -12.58 2.31 -10.69
CA GLU A 332 -13.96 2.64 -11.02
C GLU A 332 -14.06 3.94 -11.84
N ASN A 333 -13.24 4.95 -11.51
CA ASN A 333 -13.15 6.17 -12.31
C ASN A 333 -12.62 5.90 -13.73
N ASP A 334 -11.56 5.10 -13.86
CA ASP A 334 -10.95 4.81 -15.16
C ASP A 334 -11.86 3.91 -16.02
N LEU A 335 -12.54 2.94 -15.42
CA LEU A 335 -13.54 2.08 -16.06
C LEU A 335 -14.73 2.92 -16.57
N LYS A 336 -15.29 3.81 -15.75
CA LYS A 336 -16.39 4.71 -16.15
C LYS A 336 -16.00 5.66 -17.28
N LYS A 337 -14.74 6.05 -17.36
CA LYS A 337 -14.19 6.89 -18.44
C LYS A 337 -13.77 6.09 -19.67
N GLY A 338 -13.81 4.75 -19.63
CA GLY A 338 -13.36 3.88 -20.71
C GLY A 338 -11.85 3.96 -20.97
N ILE A 339 -11.06 4.33 -19.97
CA ILE A 339 -9.58 4.43 -20.06
C ILE A 339 -8.96 3.03 -20.02
N ILE A 340 -9.55 2.14 -19.23
CA ILE A 340 -9.16 0.75 -19.09
C ILE A 340 -10.39 -0.17 -19.19
N THR A 341 -10.13 -1.42 -19.52
CA THR A 341 -11.08 -2.53 -19.41
C THR A 341 -10.90 -3.27 -18.07
N GLU A 342 -11.86 -4.10 -17.70
CA GLU A 342 -11.75 -4.97 -16.51
C GLU A 342 -10.55 -5.92 -16.59
N ALA A 343 -10.20 -6.41 -17.79
CA ALA A 343 -9.02 -7.24 -17.98
C ALA A 343 -7.70 -6.48 -17.73
N GLU A 344 -7.64 -5.20 -18.10
CA GLU A 344 -6.50 -4.34 -17.81
C GLU A 344 -6.45 -3.94 -16.33
N ALA A 345 -7.60 -3.77 -15.68
CA ALA A 345 -7.68 -3.57 -14.23
C ALA A 345 -7.10 -4.78 -13.48
N GLN A 346 -7.52 -6.00 -13.86
CA GLN A 346 -6.98 -7.24 -13.32
C GLN A 346 -5.47 -7.38 -13.59
N GLU A 347 -4.98 -7.04 -14.79
CA GLU A 347 -3.55 -7.05 -15.13
C GLU A 347 -2.71 -6.16 -14.20
N ILE A 348 -3.21 -4.96 -13.86
CA ILE A 348 -2.55 -4.05 -12.92
C ILE A 348 -2.47 -4.67 -11.52
N ILE A 349 -3.56 -5.25 -11.02
CA ILE A 349 -3.61 -5.90 -9.71
C ILE A 349 -2.72 -7.15 -9.69
N ASP A 350 -2.76 -8.00 -10.70
CA ASP A 350 -1.91 -9.19 -10.81
C ASP A 350 -0.42 -8.81 -10.74
N ASN A 351 -0.03 -7.74 -11.44
CA ASN A 351 1.32 -7.21 -11.40
C ASN A 351 1.69 -6.70 -10.01
N LEU A 352 0.82 -5.94 -9.33
CA LEU A 352 1.03 -5.51 -7.94
C LEU A 352 1.24 -6.73 -7.03
N ILE A 353 0.34 -7.71 -7.07
CA ILE A 353 0.41 -8.91 -6.23
C ILE A 353 1.70 -9.69 -6.51
N LEU A 354 2.12 -9.80 -7.77
CA LEU A 354 3.38 -10.43 -8.12
C LEU A 354 4.56 -9.73 -7.45
N LYS A 355 4.59 -8.40 -7.45
CA LYS A 355 5.63 -7.63 -6.75
C LYS A 355 5.63 -7.88 -5.24
N LEU A 356 4.46 -7.95 -4.62
CA LEU A 356 4.34 -8.26 -3.19
C LEU A 356 4.81 -9.68 -2.87
N ARG A 357 4.53 -10.66 -3.74
CA ARG A 357 5.01 -12.05 -3.61
C ARG A 357 6.52 -12.19 -3.77
N PHE A 358 7.18 -11.21 -4.36
CA PHE A 358 8.62 -11.18 -4.60
C PHE A 358 9.42 -10.45 -3.52
N ALA A 359 8.75 -9.86 -2.53
CA ALA A 359 9.44 -9.25 -1.39
C ALA A 359 10.22 -10.31 -0.60
N ARG A 360 11.50 -10.04 -0.30
CA ARG A 360 12.42 -10.92 0.44
C ARG A 360 13.28 -10.11 1.40
N HIS A 361 13.67 -10.73 2.51
CA HIS A 361 14.65 -10.21 3.46
C HIS A 361 15.70 -11.30 3.69
N LEU A 362 16.97 -10.90 3.82
CA LEU A 362 18.09 -11.82 4.01
C LEU A 362 17.91 -12.61 5.30
#